data_AF-A0A1W9WF96-F1
#
_entry.id   AF-A0A1W9WF96-F1
#
_cell.length_a   1.000
_cell.length_b   1.000
_cell.length_c   1.000
_cell.angle_alpha   90.00
_cell.angle_beta   90.00
_cell.angle_gamma   90.00
#
_symmetry.space_group_name_H-M   'P 1'
#
loop_
_entity.id
_entity.type
_entity.pdbx_description
1 polymer ?
#
loop_
_entity_poly.entity_id
_entity_poly.type
_entity_poly.pdbx_seq_one_letter_code
_entity_poly.pdbx_strand_id
1 'polypeptide(L)'
;MTVQQVYDEHVTQLSIVEIQKLFIMIEQYLNNTSKQQKCYAWTDIAGTAPYPMFGEDAQAWVSRTRQEDTEIRESQWSMYR
;
A
#
# COMPACT_ATOMS: atom_id res chain seq x y z
N MET A 1 13.26 26.43 5.41
CA MET A 1 12.08 26.97 4.71
C MET A 1 10.85 26.50 5.47
N THR A 2 10.05 27.41 6.00
CA THR A 2 8.80 27.07 6.71
C THR A 2 7.69 26.78 5.71
N VAL A 3 6.65 26.04 6.10
CA VAL A 3 5.49 25.74 5.22
C VAL A 3 4.83 27.01 4.69
N GLN A 4 4.78 28.07 5.51
CA GLN A 4 4.28 29.39 5.10
C GLN A 4 5.16 30.04 4.02
N GLN A 5 6.48 29.94 4.12
CA GLN A 5 7.38 30.47 3.09
C GLN A 5 7.17 29.77 1.74
N VAL A 6 6.94 28.45 1.75
CA VAL A 6 6.64 27.69 0.51
C VAL A 6 5.33 28.15 -0.11
N TYR A 7 4.32 28.43 0.71
CA TYR A 7 3.02 28.89 0.25
C TYR A 7 3.12 30.28 -0.41
N ASP A 8 3.77 31.21 0.27
CA ASP A 8 3.91 32.58 -0.21
C ASP A 8 4.75 32.65 -1.50
N GLU A 9 5.79 31.83 -1.60
CA GLU A 9 6.71 31.84 -2.75
C GLU A 9 6.16 31.08 -3.97
N HIS A 10 5.50 29.94 -3.74
CA HIS A 10 5.17 28.99 -4.81
C HIS A 10 3.68 28.73 -5.02
N VAL A 11 2.78 29.14 -4.12
CA VAL A 11 1.33 28.88 -4.28
C VAL A 11 0.58 30.14 -4.72
N THR A 12 1.05 31.33 -4.33
CA THR A 12 0.45 32.60 -4.73
C THR A 12 0.55 32.90 -6.23
N GLN A 13 1.54 32.30 -6.91
CA GLN A 13 1.78 32.50 -8.34
C GLN A 13 1.01 31.51 -9.23
N LEU A 14 0.33 30.52 -8.64
CA LEU A 14 -0.36 29.47 -9.39
C LEU A 14 -1.78 29.88 -9.78
N SER A 15 -2.18 29.44 -10.96
CA SER A 15 -3.57 29.49 -11.37
C SER A 15 -4.43 28.53 -10.55
N ILE A 16 -5.73 28.81 -10.46
CA ILE A 16 -6.70 27.96 -9.73
C ILE A 16 -6.66 26.50 -10.20
N VAL A 17 -6.42 26.26 -11.50
CA VAL A 17 -6.32 24.91 -12.07
C VAL A 17 -5.07 24.18 -11.57
N GLU A 18 -3.95 24.89 -11.43
CA GLU A 18 -2.70 24.31 -10.90
C GLU A 18 -2.81 24.02 -9.41
N ILE A 19 -3.51 24.89 -8.65
CA ILE A 19 -3.82 24.63 -7.24
C ILE A 19 -4.67 23.36 -7.10
N GLN A 20 -5.69 23.17 -7.94
CA GLN A 20 -6.50 21.95 -7.93
C GLN A 20 -5.66 20.70 -8.25
N LYS A 21 -4.78 20.77 -9.25
CA LYS A 21 -3.85 19.66 -9.57
C LYS A 21 -2.91 19.36 -8.42
N LEU A 22 -2.39 20.39 -7.75
CA LEU A 22 -1.50 20.25 -6.60
C LEU A 22 -2.22 19.57 -5.43
N PHE A 23 -3.49 19.91 -5.17
CA PHE A 23 -4.31 19.19 -4.19
C PHE A 23 -4.43 17.70 -4.52
N ILE A 24 -4.74 17.36 -5.76
CA ILE A 24 -4.85 15.95 -6.20
C ILE A 24 -3.51 15.22 -6.00
N MET A 25 -2.39 15.86 -6.35
CA MET A 25 -1.05 15.27 -6.17
C MET A 25 -0.70 15.04 -4.70
N ILE A 26 -1.08 15.98 -3.82
CA ILE A 26 -0.89 15.84 -2.37
C ILE A 26 -1.74 14.68 -1.83
N GLU A 27 -3.02 14.59 -2.24
CA GLU A 27 -3.88 13.47 -1.83
C GLU A 27 -3.31 12.12 -2.26
N GLN A 28 -2.81 12.02 -3.50
CA GLN A 28 -2.15 10.81 -3.98
C GLN A 28 -0.89 10.49 -3.17
N TYR A 29 -0.08 11.51 -2.85
CA TYR A 29 1.12 11.34 -2.03
C TYR A 29 0.79 10.85 -0.61
N LEU A 30 -0.22 11.45 0.03
CA LEU A 30 -0.68 11.06 1.37
C LEU A 30 -1.25 9.63 1.38
N ASN A 31 -2.01 9.25 0.36
CA ASN A 31 -2.56 7.90 0.24
C ASN A 31 -1.48 6.84 -0.05
N ASN A 32 -0.41 7.22 -0.73
CA ASN A 32 0.70 6.30 -1.01
C ASN A 32 1.66 6.19 0.18
N THR A 33 1.84 7.26 0.96
CA THR A 33 2.61 7.21 2.22
C THR A 33 1.84 6.53 3.35
N SER A 34 0.51 6.59 3.39
CA SER A 34 -0.28 5.78 4.35
C SER A 34 -0.29 4.28 4.03
N LYS A 35 0.06 3.90 2.79
CA LYS A 35 0.33 2.51 2.40
C LYS A 35 1.75 2.04 2.73
N GLN A 36 2.60 2.90 3.30
CA GLN A 36 3.90 2.51 3.83
C GLN A 36 3.69 1.35 4.80
N GLN A 37 4.40 0.23 4.54
CA GLN A 37 4.19 -1.09 5.12
C GLN A 37 3.57 -1.02 6.50
N LYS A 38 2.32 -1.47 6.63
CA LYS A 38 1.70 -1.67 7.95
C LYS A 38 2.67 -2.51 8.78
N CYS A 39 3.32 -1.87 9.74
CA CYS A 39 4.06 -2.57 10.78
C CYS A 39 3.01 -3.21 11.69
N TYR A 40 2.59 -4.41 11.33
CA TYR A 40 1.73 -5.21 12.18
C TYR A 40 2.51 -5.61 13.43
N ALA A 41 1.89 -5.47 14.61
CA ALA A 41 2.42 -6.13 15.78
C ALA A 41 2.36 -7.65 15.56
N TRP A 42 3.30 -8.41 16.11
CA TRP A 42 3.27 -9.88 15.99
C TRP A 42 1.95 -10.48 16.47
N THR A 43 1.30 -9.85 17.45
CA THR A 43 -0.03 -10.23 17.93
C THR A 43 -1.14 -10.09 16.90
N ASP A 44 -0.99 -9.16 15.95
CA ASP A 44 -1.98 -8.94 14.88
C ASP A 44 -1.88 -10.04 13.79
N ILE A 45 -0.77 -10.76 13.75
CA ILE A 45 -0.47 -11.82 12.77
C ILE A 45 -0.52 -13.21 13.42
N ALA A 46 -0.41 -13.30 14.75
CA ALA A 46 -0.47 -14.57 15.46
C ALA A 46 -1.84 -15.24 15.21
N GLY A 47 -1.83 -16.45 14.63
CA GLY A 47 -3.06 -17.18 14.29
C GLY A 47 -3.52 -17.05 12.84
N THR A 48 -2.84 -16.28 11.99
CA THR A 48 -3.19 -16.20 10.56
C THR A 48 -2.75 -17.41 9.74
N ALA A 49 -2.04 -18.36 10.36
CA ALA A 49 -1.61 -19.61 9.76
C ALA A 49 -2.40 -20.78 10.37
N PRO A 50 -3.66 -21.01 9.96
CA PRO A 50 -4.54 -21.96 10.61
C PRO A 50 -4.01 -23.39 10.50
N TYR A 51 -3.46 -23.79 9.36
CA TYR A 51 -3.09 -25.18 9.12
C TYR A 51 -1.78 -25.62 9.82
N PRO A 52 -0.73 -24.78 9.92
CA PRO A 52 0.40 -25.08 10.79
C PRO A 52 0.02 -25.27 12.27
N MET A 53 -1.08 -24.65 12.74
CA MET A 53 -1.59 -24.91 14.10
C MET A 53 -2.20 -26.30 14.27
N PHE A 54 -2.60 -26.97 13.18
CA PHE A 54 -3.18 -28.32 13.20
C PHE A 54 -2.16 -29.42 12.83
N GLY A 55 -0.87 -29.09 12.79
CA GLY A 55 0.21 -30.04 12.53
C GLY A 55 0.57 -30.22 11.06
N GLU A 56 0.09 -29.35 10.15
CA GLU A 56 0.70 -29.23 8.82
C GLU A 56 2.14 -28.71 8.96
N ASP A 57 3.04 -29.21 8.12
CA ASP A 57 4.39 -28.67 8.04
C ASP A 57 4.35 -27.19 7.64
N ALA A 58 4.98 -26.34 8.45
CA ALA A 58 4.94 -24.90 8.26
C ALA A 58 5.53 -24.49 6.89
N GLN A 59 6.59 -25.17 6.43
CA GLN A 59 7.24 -24.86 5.17
C GLN A 59 6.38 -25.27 3.97
N ALA A 60 5.70 -26.43 4.05
CA ALA A 60 4.74 -26.88 3.05
C ALA A 60 3.57 -25.90 2.94
N TRP A 61 3.01 -25.46 4.07
CA TRP A 61 1.92 -24.47 4.10
C TRP A 61 2.33 -23.15 3.44
N VAL A 62 3.47 -22.56 3.84
CA VAL A 62 3.98 -21.31 3.26
C VAL A 62 4.18 -21.43 1.75
N SER A 63 4.76 -22.56 1.30
CA SER A 63 5.04 -22.77 -0.12
C SER A 63 3.76 -22.83 -0.94
N ARG A 64 2.76 -23.58 -0.45
CA ARG A 64 1.44 -23.69 -1.08
C ARG A 64 0.72 -22.35 -1.12
N THR A 65 0.60 -21.66 0.00
CA THR A 65 -0.13 -20.37 0.07
C THR A 65 0.53 -19.29 -0.78
N ARG A 66 1.87 -19.26 -0.88
CA ARG A 66 2.56 -18.33 -1.79
C ARG A 66 2.31 -18.64 -3.27
N GLN A 67 2.24 -19.92 -3.63
CA GLN A 67 1.93 -20.33 -4.99
C GLN A 67 0.50 -19.94 -5.36
N GLU A 68 -0.48 -20.27 -4.51
CA GLU A 68 -1.89 -19.89 -4.67
C GLU A 68 -2.03 -18.36 -4.85
N ASP A 69 -1.38 -17.55 -4.00
CA ASP A 69 -1.40 -16.09 -4.11
C ASP A 69 -0.81 -15.56 -5.42
N THR A 70 0.19 -16.26 -5.97
CA THR A 70 0.83 -15.88 -7.23
C THR A 70 -0.07 -16.21 -8.40
N GLU A 71 -0.67 -17.40 -8.41
CA GLU A 71 -1.65 -17.82 -9.42
C GLU A 71 -2.88 -16.91 -9.45
N ILE A 72 -3.38 -16.48 -8.28
CA ILE A 72 -4.48 -15.52 -8.18
C ILE A 72 -4.09 -14.18 -8.80
N ARG A 73 -2.90 -13.66 -8.48
CA ARG A 73 -2.39 -12.41 -9.06
C ARG A 73 -2.26 -12.53 -10.57
N GLU A 74 -1.64 -13.58 -11.08
CA GLU A 74 -1.48 -13.79 -12.53
C GLU A 74 -2.82 -13.91 -13.26
N SER A 75 -3.79 -14.62 -12.67
CA SER A 75 -5.15 -14.75 -13.21
C SER A 75 -5.89 -13.41 -13.27
N GLN A 76 -5.74 -12.58 -12.24
CA GLN A 76 -6.30 -11.22 -12.25
C GLN A 76 -5.66 -10.38 -13.36
N TRP A 77 -4.35 -10.50 -13.56
CA TRP A 77 -3.63 -9.72 -14.57
C TRP A 77 -3.95 -10.17 -15.99
N SER A 78 -4.26 -11.46 -16.22
CA SER A 78 -4.73 -11.94 -17.52
C SER A 78 -6.14 -11.50 -17.86
N MET A 79 -6.99 -11.21 -16.87
CA MET A 79 -8.36 -10.75 -17.08
C MET A 79 -8.44 -9.31 -17.65
N TYR A 80 -7.38 -8.51 -17.47
CA TYR A 80 -7.29 -7.13 -17.95
C TYR A 80 -6.44 -6.96 -19.23
N ARG A 81 -6.03 -8.07 -19.86
CA ARG A 81 -5.31 -8.09 -21.15
C ARG A 81 -6.25 -8.48 -22.27
#